data_AF-A0A0D0C4L3-F1
#
_entry.id   AF-A0A0D0C4L3-F1
#
_cell.length_a   1.000
_cell.length_b   1.000
_cell.length_c   1.000
_cell.angle_alpha   90.00
_cell.angle_beta   90.00
_cell.angle_gamma   90.00
#
_symmetry.space_group_name_H-M   'P 1'
#
loop_
_entity.id
_entity.type
_entity.pdbx_description
1 polymer ?
#
loop_
_entity_poly.entity_id
_entity_poly.type
_entity_poly.pdbx_seq_one_letter_code
_entity_poly.pdbx_strand_id
1 'polypeptide(L)'
;MMMVLPKGLPTLQQFNTGIWTCPDNIFCSEHTEDSFISCTTNPALRRPKTDHIPILSTLELERYPHAHSESNRNFRNTDWIEFNSLLLPRLKSLGPPSPIVTQAEFQEAARNLTKVLQETIEEIVPLSKPSPHSKRWW
;
A
#
# COMPACT_ATOMS: atom_id res chain seq x y z
N MET A 1 7.30 9.56 -11.43
CA MET A 1 7.67 8.52 -10.45
C MET A 1 9.06 8.04 -10.81
N MET A 2 10.00 8.06 -9.87
CA MET A 2 11.43 7.85 -10.12
C MET A 2 12.02 6.82 -9.16
N MET A 3 13.01 6.06 -9.61
CA MET A 3 13.69 5.04 -8.82
C MET A 3 14.81 5.67 -7.99
N VAL A 4 14.70 5.61 -6.67
CA VAL A 4 15.67 6.22 -5.74
C VAL A 4 16.77 5.25 -5.34
N LEU A 5 16.44 3.94 -5.28
CA LEU A 5 17.45 2.92 -5.05
C LEU A 5 18.38 2.84 -6.27
N PRO A 6 19.70 2.98 -6.11
CA PRO A 6 20.63 2.89 -7.22
C PRO A 6 20.49 1.58 -7.98
N LYS A 7 20.41 1.67 -9.31
CA LYS A 7 20.27 0.50 -10.18
C LYS A 7 21.43 -0.47 -9.96
N GLY A 8 21.10 -1.74 -9.76
CA GLY A 8 22.08 -2.81 -9.62
C GLY A 8 22.65 -2.97 -8.21
N LEU A 9 22.20 -2.17 -7.24
CA LEU A 9 22.57 -2.35 -5.84
C LEU A 9 21.95 -3.64 -5.29
N PRO A 10 22.72 -4.61 -4.78
CA PRO A 10 22.17 -5.89 -4.36
C PRO A 10 21.21 -5.75 -3.17
N THR A 11 19.98 -6.22 -3.32
CA THR A 11 18.98 -6.26 -2.23
C THR A 11 18.72 -7.69 -1.75
N LEU A 12 19.20 -8.70 -2.48
CA LEU A 12 19.02 -10.11 -2.14
C LEU A 12 20.28 -10.92 -2.45
N GLN A 13 20.58 -11.90 -1.60
CA GLN A 13 21.54 -12.96 -1.86
C GLN A 13 20.88 -14.32 -1.75
N GLN A 14 20.77 -15.03 -2.87
CA GLN A 14 20.16 -16.35 -2.90
C GLN A 14 20.91 -17.33 -1.98
N PHE A 15 20.20 -18.03 -1.09
CA PHE A 15 20.83 -18.94 -0.12
C PHE A 15 21.64 -20.06 -0.75
N ASN A 16 21.13 -20.66 -1.83
CA ASN A 16 21.72 -21.87 -2.40
C ASN A 16 22.93 -21.58 -3.29
N THR A 17 22.89 -20.47 -4.04
CA THR A 17 23.90 -20.13 -5.06
C THR A 17 24.83 -19.01 -4.61
N GLY A 18 24.46 -18.24 -3.58
CA GLY A 18 25.18 -17.04 -3.14
C GLY A 18 25.08 -15.86 -4.11
N ILE A 19 24.29 -15.99 -5.20
CA ILE A 19 24.18 -14.97 -6.24
C ILE A 19 23.45 -13.74 -5.69
N TRP A 20 24.05 -12.58 -5.96
CA TRP A 20 23.51 -11.28 -5.61
C TRP A 20 22.58 -10.75 -6.70
N THR A 21 21.39 -10.31 -6.30
CA THR A 21 20.38 -9.75 -7.21
C THR A 21 19.71 -8.51 -6.58
N CYS A 22 19.00 -7.73 -7.41
CA CYS A 22 18.28 -6.52 -7.00
C CYS A 22 16.78 -6.61 -7.38
N PRO A 23 16.01 -7.54 -6.78
CA PRO A 23 14.56 -7.63 -7.04
C PRO A 23 13.76 -6.51 -6.37
N ASP A 24 14.27 -5.92 -5.29
CA ASP A 24 13.57 -4.90 -4.52
C ASP A 24 13.86 -3.50 -5.06
N ASN A 25 12.88 -2.61 -5.01
CA ASN A 25 12.98 -1.26 -5.55
C ASN A 25 12.36 -0.24 -4.59
N ILE A 26 12.90 0.98 -4.57
CA ILE A 26 12.31 2.13 -3.89
C ILE A 26 12.01 3.20 -4.94
N PHE A 27 10.77 3.67 -4.95
CA PHE A 27 10.31 4.71 -5.86
C PHE A 27 9.82 5.93 -5.08
N CYS A 28 9.95 7.10 -5.68
CA CYS A 28 9.43 8.36 -5.15
C CYS A 28 8.64 9.12 -6.22
N SER A 29 7.84 10.10 -5.79
CA SER A 29 7.30 11.12 -6.70
C SER A 29 8.36 12.20 -6.92
N GLU A 30 8.22 12.95 -8.01
CA GLU A 30 9.10 14.09 -8.34
C GLU A 30 9.20 15.08 -7.18
N HIS A 31 8.09 15.36 -6.48
CA HIS A 31 8.05 16.26 -5.33
C HIS A 31 8.76 15.76 -4.07
N THR A 32 9.14 14.49 -4.02
CA THR A 32 9.78 13.87 -2.85
C THR A 32 11.22 13.46 -3.10
N GLU A 33 11.73 13.63 -4.33
CA GLU A 33 13.10 13.27 -4.68
C GLU A 33 14.11 14.06 -3.84
N ASP A 34 13.93 15.38 -3.77
CA ASP A 34 14.82 16.29 -3.02
C ASP A 34 14.84 16.01 -1.51
N SER A 35 13.82 15.31 -0.98
CA SER A 35 13.80 14.91 0.42
C SER A 35 14.70 13.71 0.69
N PHE A 36 15.14 12.93 -0.29
CA PHE A 36 16.03 11.79 -0.06
C PHE A 36 17.49 12.25 0.09
N ILE A 37 18.04 12.11 1.29
CA ILE A 37 19.48 12.28 1.53
C ILE A 37 20.25 11.06 1.00
N SER A 38 19.72 9.84 1.20
CA SER A 38 20.33 8.63 0.67
C SER A 38 19.34 7.47 0.58
N CYS A 39 19.60 6.54 -0.34
CA CYS A 39 18.92 5.25 -0.43
C CYS A 39 19.96 4.18 -0.79
N THR A 40 20.21 3.23 0.11
CA THR A 40 21.27 2.21 -0.06
C THR A 40 20.89 0.90 0.64
N THR A 41 21.76 -0.11 0.58
CA THR A 41 21.58 -1.40 1.26
C THR A 41 22.67 -1.60 2.29
N ASN A 42 22.37 -2.26 3.41
CA ASN A 42 23.37 -2.62 4.40
C ASN A 42 23.37 -4.14 4.69
N PRO A 43 24.25 -4.91 4.01
CA PRO A 43 24.38 -6.36 4.19
C PRO A 43 24.66 -6.77 5.64
N ALA A 44 25.38 -5.95 6.42
CA ALA A 44 25.73 -6.24 7.80
C ALA A 44 24.50 -6.24 8.74
N LEU A 45 23.40 -5.62 8.32
CA LEU A 45 22.14 -5.59 9.07
C LEU A 45 21.16 -6.70 8.66
N ARG A 46 21.58 -7.64 7.80
CA ARG A 46 20.76 -8.79 7.42
C ARG A 46 20.33 -9.57 8.67
N ARG A 47 19.02 -9.84 8.76
CA ARG A 47 18.47 -10.65 9.86
C ARG A 47 18.76 -12.15 9.64
N PRO A 48 18.81 -12.96 10.71
CA PRO A 48 18.89 -14.41 10.55
C PRO A 48 17.72 -14.94 9.71
N LYS A 49 17.99 -15.96 8.87
CA LYS A 49 16.99 -16.68 8.06
C LYS A 49 16.26 -15.86 6.98
N THR A 50 16.84 -14.75 6.52
CA THR A 50 16.38 -14.05 5.31
C THR A 50 17.53 -13.90 4.32
N ASP A 51 17.21 -14.06 3.03
CA ASP A 51 18.09 -13.85 1.88
C ASP A 51 18.09 -12.38 1.44
N HIS A 52 17.10 -11.59 1.86
CA HIS A 52 17.03 -10.16 1.62
C HIS A 52 17.98 -9.37 2.53
N ILE A 53 18.49 -8.26 2.00
CA ILE A 53 19.24 -7.23 2.71
C ILE A 53 18.29 -6.06 2.98
N PRO A 54 18.35 -5.43 4.16
CA PRO A 54 17.62 -4.19 4.40
C PRO A 54 18.08 -3.06 3.47
N ILE A 55 17.10 -2.41 2.84
CA ILE A 55 17.27 -1.11 2.20
C ILE A 55 17.11 -0.03 3.27
N LEU A 56 18.08 0.87 3.34
CA LEU A 56 18.12 2.03 4.22
C LEU A 56 17.84 3.28 3.40
N SER A 57 16.77 3.98 3.75
CA SER A 57 16.45 5.29 3.18
C SER A 57 16.54 6.35 4.27
N THR A 58 17.28 7.42 4.01
CA THR A 58 17.36 8.59 4.89
C THR A 58 16.70 9.74 4.17
N LEU A 59 15.67 10.32 4.79
CA LEU A 59 14.95 11.46 4.25
C LEU A 59 15.08 12.66 5.17
N GLU A 60 15.28 13.82 4.59
CA GLU A 60 15.13 15.11 5.24
C GLU A 60 13.68 15.57 5.07
N LEU A 61 12.93 15.58 6.17
CA LEU A 61 11.54 15.99 6.18
C LEU A 61 11.41 17.19 7.11
N GLU A 62 10.73 18.24 6.63
CA GLU A 62 10.34 19.35 7.50
C GLU A 62 9.41 18.83 8.61
N ARG A 63 9.61 19.34 9.83
CA ARG A 63 8.73 19.03 10.96
C ARG A 63 7.38 19.71 10.77
N TYR A 64 6.45 19.03 10.13
CA TYR A 64 5.05 19.39 10.20
C TYR A 64 4.50 19.13 11.62
N PRO A 65 3.63 19.99 12.17
CA PRO A 65 2.88 19.65 13.36
C PRO A 65 2.21 18.30 13.13
N HIS A 66 2.19 17.44 14.16
CA HIS A 66 1.49 16.16 14.06
C HIS A 66 0.07 16.42 13.56
N ALA A 67 -0.19 16.11 12.29
CA ALA A 67 -1.54 16.06 11.80
C ALA A 67 -2.27 15.08 12.71
N HIS A 68 -3.42 15.50 13.26
CA HIS A 68 -4.29 14.57 13.96
C HIS A 68 -4.51 13.40 13.02
N SER A 69 -4.08 12.20 13.43
CA SER A 69 -4.27 11.02 12.61
C SER A 69 -5.75 10.88 12.37
N GLU A 70 -6.19 11.09 11.13
CA GLU A 70 -7.56 10.82 10.75
C GLU A 70 -7.85 9.36 11.09
N SER A 71 -9.06 9.12 11.59
CA SER A 71 -9.45 7.77 11.96
C SER A 71 -9.51 6.91 10.70
N ASN A 72 -8.60 5.93 10.61
CA ASN A 72 -8.59 4.98 9.51
C ASN A 72 -9.69 3.93 9.66
N ARG A 73 -10.15 3.34 8.56
CA ARG A 73 -11.09 2.21 8.58
C ARG A 73 -10.42 0.95 9.15
N ASN A 74 -11.04 0.31 10.14
CA ASN A 74 -10.54 -0.88 10.82
C ASN A 74 -11.10 -2.15 10.16
N PHE A 75 -10.54 -2.53 9.02
CA PHE A 75 -10.93 -3.73 8.29
C PHE A 75 -10.75 -5.03 9.08
N ARG A 76 -9.83 -5.04 10.05
CA ARG A 76 -9.61 -6.20 10.91
C ARG A 76 -10.82 -6.48 11.82
N ASN A 77 -11.52 -5.43 12.24
CA ASN A 77 -12.66 -5.52 13.15
C ASN A 77 -14.02 -5.37 12.45
N THR A 78 -14.05 -5.51 11.12
CA THR A 78 -15.29 -5.51 10.34
C THR A 78 -16.05 -6.82 10.56
N ASP A 79 -17.36 -6.72 10.76
CA ASP A 79 -18.24 -7.87 10.60
C ASP A 79 -18.41 -8.17 9.10
N TRP A 80 -17.68 -9.18 8.62
CA TRP A 80 -17.70 -9.56 7.21
C TRP A 80 -19.01 -10.20 6.77
N ILE A 81 -19.81 -10.75 7.69
CA ILE A 81 -21.13 -11.32 7.37
C ILE A 81 -22.08 -10.16 7.06
N GLU A 82 -22.14 -9.18 7.96
CA GLU A 82 -22.94 -7.97 7.77
C GLU A 82 -22.49 -7.19 6.53
N PHE A 83 -21.19 -6.96 6.37
CA PHE A 83 -20.63 -6.28 5.20
C PHE A 83 -21.06 -6.92 3.89
N ASN A 84 -20.97 -8.25 3.78
CA ASN A 84 -21.38 -8.97 2.57
C ASN A 84 -22.90 -8.93 2.36
N SER A 85 -23.69 -8.99 3.44
CA SER A 85 -25.14 -8.88 3.36
C SER A 85 -25.60 -7.54 2.79
N LEU A 86 -24.85 -6.47 3.05
CA LEU A 86 -25.10 -5.13 2.52
C LEU A 86 -24.53 -4.94 1.11
N LEU A 87 -23.33 -5.47 0.84
CA LEU A 87 -22.65 -5.30 -0.45
C LEU A 87 -23.36 -6.05 -1.59
N LEU A 88 -23.80 -7.29 -1.35
CA LEU A 88 -24.35 -8.15 -2.39
C LEU A 88 -25.57 -7.54 -3.12
N PRO A 89 -26.57 -6.95 -2.43
CA PRO A 89 -27.67 -6.24 -3.08
C PRO A 89 -27.20 -5.05 -3.93
N ARG A 90 -26.20 -4.28 -3.46
CA ARG A 90 -25.67 -3.11 -4.19
C ARG A 90 -24.89 -3.52 -5.43
N LEU A 91 -24.16 -4.63 -5.38
CA LEU A 91 -23.51 -5.18 -6.58
C LEU A 91 -24.55 -5.68 -7.57
N LYS A 92 -25.63 -6.32 -7.10
CA LYS A 92 -26.73 -6.77 -7.98
C LYS A 92 -27.44 -5.61 -8.68
N SER A 93 -27.54 -4.44 -8.05
CA SER A 93 -28.16 -3.26 -8.68
C SER A 93 -27.32 -2.65 -9.80
N LEU A 94 -26.02 -2.98 -9.89
CA LEU A 94 -25.17 -2.62 -11.04
C LEU A 94 -25.48 -3.45 -12.30
N GLY A 95 -26.29 -4.50 -12.18
CA GLY A 95 -26.59 -5.42 -13.27
C GLY A 95 -25.56 -6.56 -13.40
N PRO A 96 -25.81 -7.52 -14.31
CA PRO A 96 -24.89 -8.61 -14.55
C PRO A 96 -23.60 -8.12 -15.25
N PRO A 97 -22.45 -8.80 -15.04
CA PRO A 97 -21.25 -8.54 -15.81
C PRO A 97 -21.53 -8.61 -17.32
N SER A 98 -21.06 -7.61 -18.06
CA SER A 98 -21.21 -7.52 -19.51
C SER A 98 -19.87 -7.20 -20.18
N PRO A 99 -19.70 -7.54 -21.47
CA PRO A 99 -18.49 -7.21 -22.21
C PRO A 99 -18.27 -5.69 -22.25
N ILE A 100 -17.07 -5.26 -21.89
CA ILE A 100 -16.63 -3.87 -22.00
C ILE A 100 -15.89 -3.74 -23.33
N VAL A 101 -16.44 -2.92 -24.23
CA VAL A 101 -15.96 -2.77 -25.61
C VAL A 101 -15.27 -1.41 -25.80
N THR A 102 -15.61 -0.42 -24.97
CA THR A 102 -15.04 0.92 -25.06
C THR A 102 -14.32 1.36 -23.78
N GLN A 103 -13.38 2.31 -23.93
CA GLN A 103 -12.74 2.96 -22.79
C GLN A 103 -13.75 3.68 -21.89
N ALA A 104 -14.81 4.25 -22.47
CA ALA A 104 -15.85 4.94 -21.71
C ALA A 104 -16.62 3.97 -20.81
N GLU A 105 -17.04 2.83 -21.36
CA GLU A 105 -17.69 1.74 -20.61
C GLU A 105 -16.77 1.20 -19.51
N PHE A 106 -15.48 1.04 -19.78
CA PHE A 106 -14.51 0.62 -18.77
C PHE A 106 -14.48 1.58 -17.58
N GLN A 107 -14.32 2.87 -17.85
CA GLN A 107 -14.24 3.89 -16.82
C GLN A 107 -15.55 4.00 -16.03
N GLU A 108 -16.69 3.85 -16.68
CA GLU A 108 -17.99 3.86 -16.02
C GLU A 108 -18.19 2.64 -15.10
N ALA A 109 -17.89 1.43 -15.60
CA ALA A 109 -17.96 0.22 -14.80
C ALA A 109 -17.03 0.30 -13.57
N ALA A 110 -15.80 0.78 -13.76
CA ALA A 110 -14.85 0.98 -12.68
C ALA A 110 -15.37 1.98 -11.64
N ARG A 111 -15.85 3.16 -12.08
CA ARG A 111 -16.43 4.17 -11.17
C ARG A 111 -17.60 3.63 -10.37
N ASN A 112 -18.53 2.92 -11.01
CA ASN A 112 -19.72 2.38 -10.36
C ASN A 112 -19.36 1.32 -9.33
N LEU A 113 -18.45 0.40 -9.67
CA LEU A 113 -17.95 -0.61 -8.74
C LEU A 113 -17.23 0.03 -7.55
N THR A 114 -16.33 0.97 -7.82
CA THR A 114 -15.60 1.70 -6.76
C THR A 114 -16.57 2.43 -5.85
N LYS A 115 -17.57 3.12 -6.40
CA LYS A 115 -18.59 3.84 -5.62
C LYS A 115 -19.33 2.91 -4.67
N VAL A 116 -19.86 1.80 -5.17
CA VAL A 116 -20.60 0.83 -4.34
C VAL A 116 -19.72 0.27 -3.21
N LEU A 117 -18.47 -0.06 -3.51
CA LEU A 117 -17.53 -0.55 -2.49
C LEU A 117 -17.24 0.51 -1.42
N GLN A 118 -16.97 1.75 -1.82
CA GLN A 118 -16.66 2.83 -0.88
C GLN A 118 -17.88 3.16 0.00
N GLU A 119 -19.08 3.24 -0.57
CA GLU A 119 -20.31 3.47 0.20
C GLU A 119 -20.56 2.35 1.22
N THR A 120 -20.26 1.08 0.89
CA THR A 120 -20.37 -0.03 1.85
C THR A 120 -19.30 0.06 2.93
N ILE A 121 -18.07 0.41 2.58
CA ILE A 121 -16.97 0.61 3.53
C ILE A 121 -17.30 1.72 4.51
N GLU A 122 -17.84 2.83 4.01
CA GLU A 122 -18.17 3.99 4.84
C GLU A 122 -19.23 3.69 5.88
N GLU A 123 -20.21 2.86 5.52
CA GLU A 123 -21.34 2.49 6.34
C GLU A 123 -21.00 1.44 7.41
N ILE A 124 -20.28 0.37 7.03
CA ILE A 124 -20.11 -0.80 7.91
C ILE A 124 -18.72 -0.87 8.55
N VAL A 125 -17.66 -0.42 7.86
CA VAL A 125 -16.30 -0.62 8.38
C VAL A 125 -16.05 0.36 9.52
N PRO A 126 -15.81 -0.14 10.75
CA PRO A 126 -15.68 0.73 11.90
C PRO A 126 -14.45 1.61 11.79
N LEU A 127 -14.52 2.79 12.38
CA LEU A 127 -13.41 3.70 12.53
C LEU A 127 -12.41 3.20 13.58
N SER A 128 -11.12 3.23 13.25
CA SER A 128 -10.03 2.90 14.15
C SER A 128 -9.93 3.98 15.21
N LYS A 129 -9.75 3.59 16.48
CA LYS A 129 -9.42 4.55 17.53
C LYS A 129 -7.90 4.73 17.54
N PRO A 130 -7.35 5.84 17.04
CA PRO A 130 -5.92 6.07 17.09
C PRO A 130 -5.47 6.10 18.55
N SER A 131 -4.46 5.29 18.88
CA SER A 131 -3.83 5.25 20.20
C SER A 131 -2.36 5.60 20.03
N PRO A 132 -1.74 6.34 20.97
CA PRO A 132 -0.30 6.56 20.99
C PRO A 132 0.53 5.26 20.98
N HIS A 133 -0.07 4.14 21.38
CA HIS A 133 0.54 2.81 21.42
C HIS A 133 0.19 1.93 20.22
N SER A 134 -0.67 2.39 19.31
CA SER A 134 -0.93 1.67 18.05
C SER A 134 0.38 1.58 17.26
N LYS A 135 0.71 0.38 16.79
CA LYS A 135 1.85 0.23 15.88
C LYS A 135 1.61 1.12 14.67
N ARG A 136 2.61 1.92 14.30
CA ARG A 136 2.53 2.86 13.17
C ARG A 136 2.57 2.15 11.80
N TRP A 137 2.56 0.83 11.82
CA TRP A 137 2.65 -0.09 10.69
C TRP A 137 1.97 -1.38 11.14
N TRP A 138 1.08 -1.88 10.27
CA TRP A 138 0.05 -2.93 10.43
C TRP A 138 -0.97 -2.78 11.57
#